data_AF-A0A6B2FXM8-F1
#
_entry.id   AF-A0A6B2FXM8-F1
#
_cell.length_a   1.000
_cell.length_b   1.000
_cell.length_c   1.000
_cell.angle_alpha   90.00
_cell.angle_beta   90.00
_cell.angle_gamma   90.00
#
_symmetry.space_group_name_H-M   'P 1'
#
loop_
_entity.id
_entity.type
_entity.pdbx_description
1 polymer ?
#
loop_
_entity_poly.entity_id
_entity_poly.type
_entity_poly.pdbx_seq_one_letter_code
_entity_poly.pdbx_strand_id
1 'polypeptide(L)'
;MTTAGKPTFDPARGGSGKNEKSYNILSKQFSSRDLPGQLEVKTRLLGQDSKEELKNRDFKKELLEREKEAQQKKQIENKFLQKLSYNDDDDPIDTGGAD
;
A
#
# COMPACT_ATOMS: atom_id res chain seq x y z
N MET A 1 23.09 -12.80 -47.20
CA MET A 1 23.01 -12.28 -45.82
C MET A 1 21.84 -12.98 -45.15
N THR A 2 22.08 -13.91 -44.22
CA THR A 2 21.02 -14.62 -43.47
C THR A 2 20.70 -13.82 -42.21
N THR A 3 19.43 -13.46 -41.98
CA THR A 3 19.01 -12.63 -40.85
C THR A 3 18.87 -13.46 -39.57
N ALA A 4 19.80 -13.29 -38.64
CA ALA A 4 19.75 -13.96 -37.33
C ALA A 4 18.68 -13.40 -36.38
N GLY A 5 18.18 -12.18 -36.65
CA GLY A 5 17.10 -11.55 -35.89
C GLY A 5 15.72 -12.09 -36.31
N LYS A 6 15.30 -13.22 -35.71
CA LYS A 6 13.92 -13.71 -35.82
C LYS A 6 13.11 -13.33 -34.57
N PRO A 7 11.83 -12.94 -34.68
CA PRO A 7 10.97 -12.73 -33.53
C PRO A 7 10.63 -14.06 -32.83
N THR A 8 10.39 -14.01 -31.52
CA THR A 8 9.88 -15.13 -30.73
C THR A 8 8.35 -15.11 -30.76
N PHE A 9 7.73 -16.07 -31.43
CA PHE A 9 6.26 -16.18 -31.49
C PHE A 9 5.68 -17.00 -30.33
N ASP A 10 6.43 -17.98 -29.82
CA ASP A 10 6.07 -18.80 -28.67
C ASP A 10 7.08 -18.61 -27.52
N PRO A 11 6.62 -18.30 -26.30
CA PRO A 11 7.52 -18.14 -25.16
C PRO A 11 8.08 -19.49 -24.68
N ALA A 12 9.24 -19.45 -24.02
CA ALA A 12 9.77 -20.62 -23.34
C ALA A 12 8.82 -21.05 -22.20
N ARG A 13 8.48 -22.34 -22.17
CA ARG A 13 7.63 -22.92 -21.11
C ARG A 13 8.50 -23.37 -19.94
N GLY A 14 8.08 -23.03 -18.72
CA GLY A 14 8.64 -23.61 -17.51
C GLY A 14 8.34 -25.11 -17.41
N GLY A 15 9.12 -25.82 -16.60
CA GLY A 15 8.98 -27.25 -16.36
C GLY A 15 10.10 -28.11 -16.94
N SER A 16 11.17 -27.58 -17.53
CA SER A 16 12.31 -28.38 -18.04
C SER A 16 13.69 -27.89 -17.55
N GLY A 17 13.71 -26.83 -16.75
CA GLY A 17 14.89 -26.25 -16.14
C GLY A 17 15.30 -26.90 -14.82
N LYS A 18 16.32 -26.31 -14.20
CA LYS A 18 16.86 -26.72 -12.90
C LYS A 18 15.74 -26.70 -11.85
N ASN A 19 15.63 -27.77 -11.08
CA ASN A 19 14.68 -27.93 -9.96
C ASN A 19 13.19 -28.04 -10.33
N GLU A 20 12.82 -28.26 -11.59
CA GLU A 20 11.40 -28.25 -11.99
C GLU A 20 10.76 -29.64 -12.15
N LYS A 21 11.52 -30.67 -12.56
CA LYS A 21 10.96 -32.01 -12.89
C LYS A 21 11.40 -33.16 -11.98
N SER A 22 12.64 -33.16 -11.54
CA SER A 22 13.17 -34.25 -10.71
C SER A 22 14.32 -33.74 -9.86
N TYR A 23 14.14 -33.77 -8.55
CA TYR A 23 15.21 -33.53 -7.59
C TYR A 23 16.32 -34.59 -7.69
N ASN A 24 16.07 -35.74 -8.33
CA ASN A 24 17.05 -36.82 -8.45
C ASN A 24 18.28 -36.49 -9.32
N ILE A 25 18.24 -35.40 -10.11
CA ILE A 25 19.40 -34.85 -10.81
C ILE A 25 19.82 -33.56 -10.10
N LEU A 26 20.06 -33.65 -8.79
CA LEU A 26 20.48 -32.53 -7.95
C LEU A 26 21.88 -32.07 -8.37
N SER A 27 21.93 -30.95 -9.09
CA SER A 27 23.17 -30.25 -9.38
C SER A 27 23.75 -29.64 -8.10
N LYS A 28 25.08 -29.67 -7.95
CA LYS A 28 25.78 -29.00 -6.83
C LYS A 28 25.95 -27.49 -7.04
N GLN A 29 25.39 -26.93 -8.11
CA GLN A 29 25.47 -25.50 -8.42
C GLN A 29 24.39 -24.74 -7.66
N PHE A 30 24.79 -23.81 -6.78
CA PHE A 30 23.92 -22.88 -6.08
C PHE A 30 24.34 -21.43 -6.33
N SER A 31 23.40 -20.49 -6.26
CA SER A 31 23.68 -19.06 -6.30
C SER A 31 23.93 -18.53 -4.89
N SER A 32 24.66 -17.41 -4.75
CA SER A 32 24.75 -16.69 -3.47
C SER A 32 23.38 -16.25 -2.95
N ARG A 33 22.37 -16.12 -3.83
CA ARG A 33 20.98 -15.81 -3.46
C ARG A 33 20.23 -16.99 -2.85
N ASP A 34 20.66 -18.22 -3.15
CA ASP A 34 20.04 -19.45 -2.64
C ASP A 34 20.62 -19.85 -1.28
N LEU A 35 21.59 -19.09 -0.77
CA LEU A 35 22.11 -19.30 0.58
C LEU A 35 21.01 -19.01 1.62
N PRO A 36 21.05 -19.67 2.78
CA PRO A 36 20.09 -19.47 3.86
C PRO A 36 19.88 -18.00 4.21
N GLY A 37 18.67 -17.50 3.98
CA GLY A 37 18.25 -16.15 4.34
C GLY A 37 16.77 -16.17 4.74
N GLN A 38 16.44 -15.57 5.88
CA GLN A 38 15.09 -15.58 6.46
C GLN A 38 14.53 -16.99 6.67
N LEU A 39 15.18 -17.74 7.56
CA LEU A 39 14.77 -19.10 7.93
C LEU A 39 13.44 -19.16 8.69
N GLU A 40 13.03 -18.05 9.29
CA GLU A 40 11.85 -17.96 10.15
C GLU A 40 10.76 -17.09 9.53
N VAL A 41 9.55 -17.63 9.45
CA VAL A 41 8.36 -16.90 9.01
C VAL A 41 7.73 -16.21 10.21
N LYS A 42 7.69 -14.88 10.20
CA LYS A 42 7.03 -14.10 11.24
C LYS A 42 5.52 -14.32 11.19
N THR A 43 4.94 -14.70 12.31
CA THR A 43 3.48 -14.81 12.48
C THR A 43 2.89 -13.51 13.02
N ARG A 44 1.63 -13.23 12.70
CA ARG A 44 0.91 -12.12 13.32
C ARG A 44 0.71 -12.41 14.81
N LEU A 45 1.11 -11.46 15.66
CA LEU A 45 0.85 -11.51 17.10
C LEU A 45 -0.51 -10.88 17.44
N LEU A 46 -0.97 -11.06 18.68
CA LEU A 46 -2.09 -10.30 19.23
C LEU A 46 -1.80 -8.79 19.11
N GLY A 47 -2.80 -8.02 18.71
CA GLY A 47 -2.69 -6.59 18.38
C GLY A 47 -2.16 -6.30 16.96
N GLN A 48 -1.76 -7.30 16.18
CA GLN A 48 -1.34 -7.16 14.78
C GLN A 48 -2.34 -7.79 13.80
N ASP A 49 -3.62 -7.77 14.15
CA ASP A 49 -4.67 -8.47 13.39
C ASP A 49 -4.44 -9.98 13.30
N SER A 50 -4.26 -10.59 14.47
CA SER A 50 -4.28 -12.05 14.57
C SER A 50 -5.63 -12.61 14.09
N LYS A 51 -5.63 -13.85 13.57
CA LYS A 51 -6.85 -14.49 13.06
C LYS A 51 -7.95 -14.59 14.11
N GLU A 52 -7.57 -14.76 15.37
CA GLU A 52 -8.49 -14.87 16.51
C GLU A 52 -9.21 -13.55 16.78
N GLU A 53 -8.48 -12.44 16.77
CA GLU A 53 -9.06 -11.10 16.93
C GLU A 53 -9.96 -10.72 15.76
N LEU A 54 -9.57 -11.08 14.52
CA LEU A 54 -10.39 -10.80 13.34
C LEU A 54 -11.72 -11.57 13.36
N LYS A 55 -11.75 -12.77 13.94
CA LYS A 55 -12.97 -13.59 14.03
C LYS A 55 -14.00 -13.00 14.98
N ASN A 56 -13.55 -12.35 16.05
CA ASN A 56 -14.41 -11.80 17.11
C ASN A 56 -14.81 -10.34 16.89
N ARG A 57 -14.25 -9.66 15.87
CA ARG A 57 -14.52 -8.25 15.57
C ARG A 57 -15.74 -8.07 14.68
N ASP A 58 -16.58 -7.09 15.02
CA ASP A 58 -17.63 -6.60 14.13
C ASP A 58 -17.10 -5.43 13.28
N PHE A 59 -16.62 -5.77 12.08
CA PHE A 59 -16.05 -4.80 11.14
C PHE A 59 -17.04 -3.75 10.68
N LYS A 60 -18.35 -4.07 10.62
CA LYS A 60 -19.34 -3.12 10.11
C LYS A 60 -19.52 -1.97 11.09
N LYS A 61 -19.62 -2.28 12.38
CA LYS A 61 -19.76 -1.27 13.43
C LYS A 61 -18.51 -0.40 13.52
N GLU A 62 -17.33 -1.02 13.55
CA GLU A 62 -16.05 -0.31 13.65
C GLU A 62 -15.79 0.60 12.45
N LEU A 63 -16.14 0.14 11.23
CA LEU A 63 -16.01 0.93 10.01
C LEU A 63 -16.92 2.17 10.06
N LEU A 64 -18.19 2.01 10.42
CA LEU A 64 -19.13 3.13 10.49
C LEU A 64 -18.70 4.18 11.52
N GLU A 65 -18.16 3.75 12.66
CA GLU A 65 -17.63 4.66 13.68
C GLU A 65 -16.42 5.44 13.17
N ARG A 66 -15.44 4.76 12.57
CA ARG A 66 -14.26 5.43 11.98
C ARG A 66 -14.62 6.37 10.84
N GLU A 67 -15.58 6.01 9.99
CA GLU A 67 -16.05 6.88 8.93
C GLU A 67 -16.73 8.13 9.50
N LYS A 68 -17.54 8.00 10.55
CA LYS A 68 -18.16 9.14 11.21
C LYS A 68 -17.12 10.09 11.79
N GLU A 69 -16.11 9.57 12.48
CA GLU A 69 -15.01 10.38 13.02
C GLU A 69 -14.21 11.08 11.90
N ALA A 70 -13.89 10.36 10.82
CA ALA A 70 -13.16 10.92 9.69
C ALA A 70 -13.97 12.05 9.02
N GLN A 71 -15.28 11.88 8.84
CA GLN A 71 -16.16 12.92 8.32
C GLN A 71 -16.22 14.15 9.23
N GLN A 72 -16.30 13.95 10.54
CA GLN A 72 -16.28 15.06 11.51
C GLN A 72 -14.95 15.84 11.44
N LYS A 73 -13.82 15.14 11.40
CA LYS A 73 -12.50 15.76 11.25
C LYS A 73 -12.42 16.58 9.96
N LYS A 74 -12.90 16.01 8.85
CA LYS A 74 -12.95 16.71 7.55
C LYS A 74 -13.84 17.95 7.60
N GLN A 75 -14.98 17.91 8.29
CA GLN A 75 -15.86 19.09 8.43
C GLN A 75 -15.20 20.20 9.27
N ILE A 76 -14.51 19.83 10.35
CA ILE A 76 -13.77 20.78 11.19
C ILE A 76 -12.65 21.44 10.38
N GLU A 77 -11.89 20.64 9.61
CA GLU A 77 -10.82 21.14 8.74
C GLU A 77 -11.37 22.10 7.68
N ASN A 78 -12.46 21.74 6.98
CA ASN A 78 -13.07 22.63 6.00
C ASN A 78 -13.60 23.94 6.62
N LYS A 79 -14.19 23.87 7.82
CA LYS A 79 -14.66 25.05 8.54
C LYS A 79 -13.48 25.93 9.00
N PHE A 80 -12.36 25.32 9.38
CA PHE A 80 -11.14 26.03 9.73
C PHE A 80 -10.53 26.75 8.51
N LEU A 81 -10.41 26.05 7.38
CA LEU A 81 -9.93 26.62 6.12
C LEU A 81 -10.85 27.75 5.61
N GLN A 82 -12.17 27.58 5.71
CA GLN A 82 -13.13 28.62 5.38
C GLN A 82 -13.02 29.84 6.30
N LYS A 83 -12.74 29.63 7.59
CA LYS A 83 -12.52 30.73 8.53
C LYS A 83 -11.23 31.48 8.21
N LEU A 84 -10.17 30.80 7.80
CA LEU A 84 -8.92 31.41 7.35
C LEU A 84 -9.11 32.23 6.07
N SER A 85 -9.90 31.74 5.11
CA SER A 85 -10.17 32.48 3.86
C SER A 85 -11.07 33.70 4.05
N TYR A 86 -11.76 33.85 5.19
CA TYR A 86 -12.71 34.94 5.44
C TYR A 86 -12.09 36.13 6.19
N ASN A 87 -10.78 36.12 6.50
CA ASN A 87 -10.14 37.22 7.25
C ASN A 87 -9.23 38.12 6.40
N ASP A 88 -9.17 37.94 5.07
CA ASP A 88 -8.25 38.73 4.22
C ASP A 88 -8.93 39.88 3.45
N ASP A 89 -10.28 39.94 3.37
CA ASP A 89 -11.02 40.91 2.52
C ASP A 89 -12.00 41.84 3.29
N ASP A 90 -12.24 41.65 4.59
CA ASP A 90 -13.25 42.38 5.39
C ASP A 90 -12.62 43.36 6.41
N ASP A 91 -11.38 43.82 6.21
CA ASP A 91 -10.90 44.99 6.95
C ASP A 91 -11.70 46.21 6.47
N PRO A 92 -12.44 46.92 7.36
CA PRO A 92 -13.15 48.11 6.96
C PRO A 92 -12.13 49.12 6.45
N ILE A 93 -12.22 49.48 5.16
CA ILE A 93 -11.47 50.61 4.60
C ILE A 93 -11.83 51.81 5.46
N ASP A 94 -10.88 52.25 6.29
CA ASP A 94 -10.94 53.52 7.00
C ASP A 94 -10.93 54.64 5.96
N THR A 95 -12.11 54.98 5.44
CA THR A 95 -12.32 56.19 4.67
C THR A 95 -12.27 57.34 5.68
N GLY A 96 -11.04 57.72 6.04
CA GLY A 96 -10.76 58.82 6.96
C GLY A 96 -11.64 60.01 6.63
N GLY A 97 -12.56 60.30 7.56
CA GLY A 97 -13.47 61.44 7.46
C GLY A 97 -12.65 62.73 7.43
N ALA A 98 -12.71 63.43 6.30
CA ALA A 98 -12.33 64.81 6.20
C ALA A 98 -13.50 65.65 6.69
N ASP A 99 -13.31 66.38 7.79
CA ASP A 99 -13.93 67.66 8.13
C ASP A 99 -13.12 68.35 9.25
#